data_AF-A0A965V7S1-F1
#
_entry.id   AF-A0A965V7S1-F1
#
_cell.length_a   1.000
_cell.length_b   1.000
_cell.length_c   1.000
_cell.angle_alpha   90.00
_cell.angle_beta   90.00
_cell.angle_gamma   90.00
#
_symmetry.space_group_name_H-M   'P 1'
#
loop_
_entity.id
_entity.type
_entity.pdbx_description
1 polymer ?
#
loop_
_entity_poly.entity_id
_entity_poly.type
_entity_poly.pdbx_seq_one_letter_code
_entity_poly.pdbx_strand_id
1 'polypeptide(L)'
;MIRVTSTTGTTPPVDPQAKAIARLTKTAKQFEGVFVQQLFKAMRDTVPQDGLTSGGAGEDMFTGMLDQNLSDKLPQQWKHGPAEAMVAHFRAQVTAQADSSPTPVDFRR
;
A
#
# COMPACT_ATOMS: atom_id res chain seq x y z
N MET A 1 16.48 -52.77 -7.55
CA MET A 1 16.92 -51.46 -8.08
C MET A 1 15.91 -50.99 -9.11
N ILE A 2 15.02 -50.04 -8.77
CA ILE A 2 14.18 -49.32 -9.74
C ILE A 2 14.05 -47.89 -9.21
N ARG A 3 14.60 -46.91 -9.94
CA ARG A 3 14.51 -45.48 -9.61
C ARG A 3 13.34 -44.90 -10.40
N VAL A 4 12.27 -44.51 -9.71
CA VAL A 4 11.14 -43.79 -10.32
C VAL A 4 11.54 -42.33 -10.48
N THR A 5 11.63 -41.85 -11.72
CA THR A 5 11.83 -40.44 -12.06
C THR A 5 10.48 -39.73 -12.10
N SER A 6 10.17 -38.92 -11.09
CA SER A 6 9.04 -37.99 -11.15
C SER A 6 9.39 -36.83 -12.09
N THR A 7 8.80 -36.88 -13.29
CA THR A 7 8.63 -35.72 -14.15
C THR A 7 7.55 -34.83 -13.54
N THR A 8 7.84 -33.55 -13.28
CA THR A 8 6.84 -32.54 -12.93
C THR A 8 6.94 -31.41 -13.93
N GLY A 9 5.88 -31.25 -14.72
CA GLY A 9 5.75 -30.27 -15.79
C GLY A 9 5.78 -28.84 -15.26
N THR A 10 6.48 -27.99 -16.00
CA THR A 10 6.51 -26.53 -15.83
C THR A 10 5.25 -25.92 -16.42
N THR A 11 4.21 -25.78 -15.61
CA THR A 11 3.16 -24.78 -15.82
C THR A 11 3.42 -23.67 -14.80
N PRO A 12 3.57 -22.39 -15.20
CA PRO A 12 3.90 -21.33 -14.25
C PRO A 12 2.76 -21.17 -13.21
N PRO A 13 3.04 -21.34 -11.91
CA PRO A 13 2.03 -21.15 -10.89
C PRO A 13 1.80 -19.64 -10.69
N VAL A 14 0.54 -19.20 -10.78
CA VAL A 14 0.17 -17.84 -10.36
C VAL A 14 0.14 -17.85 -8.84
N ASP A 15 1.24 -17.38 -8.23
CA ASP A 15 1.46 -17.41 -6.78
C ASP A 15 0.34 -16.64 -6.03
N PRO A 16 -0.43 -17.30 -5.14
CA PRO A 16 -1.43 -16.66 -4.28
C PRO A 16 -0.85 -15.47 -3.48
N GLN A 17 0.43 -15.54 -3.11
CA GLN A 17 1.13 -14.50 -2.38
C GLN A 17 1.34 -13.25 -3.24
N ALA A 18 1.66 -13.41 -4.53
CA ALA A 18 1.77 -12.29 -5.47
C ALA A 18 0.44 -11.53 -5.61
N LYS A 19 -0.68 -12.26 -5.63
CA LYS A 19 -2.02 -11.67 -5.68
C LYS A 19 -2.38 -10.93 -4.39
N ALA A 20 -1.98 -11.45 -3.23
CA ALA A 20 -2.16 -10.79 -1.94
C ALA A 20 -1.36 -9.49 -1.84
N ILE A 21 -0.08 -9.52 -2.25
CA ILE A 21 0.79 -8.34 -2.29
C ILE A 21 0.21 -7.28 -3.24
N ALA A 22 -0.28 -7.66 -4.41
CA ALA A 22 -0.90 -6.73 -5.35
C ALA A 22 -2.14 -6.02 -4.76
N ARG A 23 -2.98 -6.74 -4.00
CA ARG A 23 -4.13 -6.17 -3.30
C ARG A 23 -3.71 -5.21 -2.19
N LEU A 24 -2.72 -5.62 -1.39
CA LEU A 24 -2.13 -4.79 -0.34
C LEU A 24 -1.60 -3.47 -0.92
N THR A 25 -0.83 -3.53 -2.01
CA THR A 25 -0.31 -2.33 -2.69
C THR A 25 -1.42 -1.40 -3.14
N LYS A 26 -2.53 -1.94 -3.67
CA LYS A 26 -3.68 -1.13 -4.07
C LYS A 26 -4.30 -0.41 -2.87
N THR A 27 -4.55 -1.12 -1.77
CA THR A 27 -5.15 -0.54 -0.56
C THR A 27 -4.21 0.46 0.11
N ALA A 28 -2.91 0.18 0.17
CA ALA A 28 -1.92 1.09 0.73
C ALA A 28 -1.88 2.43 -0.03
N LYS A 29 -1.97 2.41 -1.37
CA LYS A 29 -2.08 3.63 -2.18
C LYS A 29 -3.37 4.42 -1.94
N GLN A 30 -4.49 3.73 -1.70
CA GLN A 30 -5.75 4.41 -1.35
C GLN A 30 -5.64 5.10 0.01
N PHE A 31 -5.00 4.45 0.99
CA PHE A 31 -4.73 5.05 2.29
C PHE A 31 -3.82 6.28 2.18
N GLU A 32 -2.80 6.22 1.32
CA GLU A 32 -1.90 7.35 1.08
C GLU A 32 -2.63 8.58 0.52
N GLY A 33 -3.68 8.39 -0.30
CA GLY A 33 -4.57 9.49 -0.72
C GLY A 33 -5.26 10.18 0.46
N VAL A 34 -5.77 9.40 1.43
CA VAL A 34 -6.37 9.95 2.66
C VAL A 34 -5.32 10.67 3.52
N PHE A 35 -4.11 10.11 3.59
CA PHE A 35 -3.01 10.74 4.30
C PHE A 35 -2.63 12.10 3.69
N VAL A 36 -2.55 12.18 2.36
CA VAL A 36 -2.27 13.43 1.63
C VAL A 36 -3.37 14.46 1.88
N GLN A 37 -4.63 14.04 1.90
CA GLN A 37 -5.75 14.92 2.23
C GLN A 37 -5.58 15.51 3.65
N GLN A 38 -5.22 14.67 4.62
CA GLN A 38 -5.01 15.12 5.99
C GLN A 38 -3.75 16.00 6.13
N LEU A 39 -2.72 15.74 5.33
CA LEU A 39 -1.54 16.59 5.23
C LEU A 39 -1.92 17.99 4.71
N PHE A 40 -2.73 18.09 3.65
CA PHE A 40 -3.22 19.38 3.14
C PHE A 40 -4.05 20.13 4.17
N LYS A 41 -4.95 19.40 4.85
CA LYS A 41 -5.73 19.98 5.94
C LYS A 41 -4.83 20.56 7.04
N ALA A 42 -3.85 19.78 7.51
CA ALA A 42 -2.92 20.24 8.54
C ALA A 42 -2.08 21.44 8.09
N MET A 43 -1.61 21.47 6.83
CA MET A 43 -0.90 22.64 6.29
C MET A 43 -1.80 23.88 6.27
N ARG A 44 -3.08 23.74 5.91
CA ARG A 44 -4.03 24.86 5.90
C ARG A 44 -4.33 25.37 7.31
N ASP A 45 -4.46 24.48 8.29
CA ASP A 45 -4.65 24.84 9.70
C ASP A 45 -3.47 25.67 10.25
N THR A 46 -2.27 25.59 9.64
CA THR A 46 -1.11 26.42 10.02
C THR A 46 -1.09 27.82 9.39
N VAL A 47 -1.94 28.12 8.41
CA VAL A 47 -2.01 29.44 7.78
C VAL A 47 -2.89 30.37 8.62
N PRO A 48 -2.35 31.48 9.17
CA PRO A 48 -3.13 32.43 9.95
C PRO A 48 -4.29 32.99 9.12
N GLN A 49 -5.50 32.97 9.66
CA GLN A 49 -6.71 33.48 9.01
C GLN A 49 -6.88 35.01 9.18
N ASP A 50 -5.87 35.70 9.72
CA ASP A 50 -5.92 37.10 10.15
C ASP A 50 -5.75 38.11 8.99
N GLY A 51 -6.45 37.86 7.89
CA GLY A 51 -6.54 38.78 6.76
C GLY A 51 -7.98 39.23 6.53
N LEU A 52 -8.17 40.52 6.28
CA LEU A 52 -9.43 41.15 5.84
C LEU A 52 -10.01 40.54 4.53
N THR A 53 -9.33 39.53 3.96
CA THR A 53 -9.59 38.84 2.70
C THR A 53 -9.67 37.31 2.86
N SER A 54 -9.88 36.75 4.06
CA SER A 54 -10.13 35.30 4.20
C SER A 54 -11.34 34.93 3.34
N GLY A 55 -11.12 34.21 2.22
CA GLY A 55 -11.99 34.27 1.05
C GLY A 55 -13.29 33.46 1.11
N GLY A 56 -13.91 33.43 2.28
CA GLY A 56 -15.30 33.02 2.48
C GLY A 56 -15.64 31.62 1.97
N ALA A 57 -16.93 31.33 1.92
CA ALA A 57 -17.45 30.01 1.54
C ALA A 57 -17.07 29.58 0.11
N GLY A 58 -16.78 30.55 -0.78
CA GLY A 58 -16.36 30.28 -2.15
C GLY A 58 -14.94 29.71 -2.21
N GLU A 59 -13.98 30.34 -1.52
CA GLU A 59 -12.59 29.86 -1.47
C GLU A 59 -12.51 28.47 -0.85
N ASP A 60 -13.26 28.21 0.22
CA ASP A 60 -13.31 26.89 0.85
C ASP A 60 -13.80 25.79 -0.09
N MET A 61 -14.82 26.09 -0.91
CA MET A 61 -15.36 25.14 -1.87
C MET A 61 -14.36 24.83 -2.99
N PHE A 62 -13.73 25.86 -3.57
CA PHE A 62 -12.73 25.67 -4.62
C PHE A 62 -11.46 24.99 -4.09
N THR A 63 -11.00 25.35 -2.90
CA THR A 63 -9.87 24.71 -2.21
C THR A 63 -10.16 23.24 -1.92
N GLY A 64 -11.36 22.91 -1.44
CA GLY A 64 -11.77 21.52 -1.23
C GLY A 64 -11.74 20.68 -2.53
N MET A 65 -12.18 21.24 -3.66
CA MET A 65 -12.09 20.57 -4.96
C MET A 65 -10.65 20.39 -5.44
N LEU A 66 -9.78 21.38 -5.20
CA LEU A 66 -8.36 21.31 -5.50
C LEU A 66 -7.68 20.21 -4.68
N ASP A 67 -7.90 20.21 -3.36
CA ASP A 67 -7.33 19.24 -2.43
C ASP A 67 -7.75 17.82 -2.78
N GLN A 68 -9.02 17.62 -3.17
CA GLN A 68 -9.50 16.33 -3.64
C GLN A 68 -8.75 15.86 -4.89
N ASN A 69 -8.61 16.73 -5.90
CA ASN A 69 -7.90 16.40 -7.14
C ASN A 69 -6.43 16.07 -6.87
N LEU A 70 -5.83 16.82 -5.96
CA LEU A 70 -4.42 16.70 -5.61
C LEU A 70 -4.16 15.44 -4.78
N SER A 71 -5.06 15.10 -3.86
CA SER A 71 -5.01 13.86 -3.05
C SER A 71 -5.16 12.60 -3.89
N ASP A 72 -5.89 12.66 -5.01
CA ASP A 72 -6.04 11.52 -5.93
C ASP A 72 -4.81 11.32 -6.84
N LYS A 73 -4.11 12.41 -7.18
CA LYS A 73 -3.01 12.40 -8.16
C LYS A 73 -1.62 12.30 -7.53
N LEU A 74 -1.37 12.98 -6.42
CA LEU A 74 -0.04 13.03 -5.80
C LEU A 74 0.49 11.68 -5.33
N PRO A 75 -0.30 10.79 -4.69
CA PRO A 75 0.17 9.45 -4.32
C PRO A 75 0.75 8.66 -5.50
N GLN A 76 0.29 8.92 -6.72
CA GLN A 76 0.77 8.23 -7.91
C GLN A 76 2.18 8.67 -8.33
N GLN A 77 2.56 9.90 -7.98
CA GLN A 77 3.86 10.49 -8.30
C GLN A 77 4.84 10.47 -7.12
N TRP A 78 4.35 10.24 -5.91
CA TRP A 78 5.17 10.21 -4.71
C TRP A 78 6.03 8.94 -4.68
N LYS A 79 7.31 9.09 -5.04
CA LYS A 79 8.30 8.02 -4.88
C LYS A 79 8.68 7.89 -3.40
N HIS A 80 8.71 6.67 -2.87
CA HIS A 80 9.02 6.38 -1.46
C HIS A 80 8.00 6.96 -0.46
N GLY A 81 6.73 6.99 -0.83
CA GLY A 81 5.65 7.39 0.05
C GLY A 81 5.32 6.34 1.13
N PRO A 82 4.51 6.71 2.14
CA PRO A 82 4.08 5.81 3.21
C PRO A 82 3.39 4.52 2.71
N ALA A 83 2.76 4.52 1.54
CA ALA A 83 2.19 3.30 0.96
C ALA A 83 3.27 2.24 0.69
N GLU A 84 4.44 2.66 0.20
CA GLU A 84 5.56 1.77 -0.09
C GLU A 84 6.14 1.18 1.20
N ALA A 85 6.29 2.01 2.24
CA ALA A 85 6.76 1.57 3.55
C ALA A 85 5.82 0.52 4.17
N MET A 86 4.50 0.71 4.05
CA MET A 86 3.51 -0.27 4.50
C MET A 86 3.64 -1.59 3.74
N VAL A 87 3.69 -1.54 2.40
CA VAL A 87 3.84 -2.76 1.58
C VAL A 87 5.14 -3.49 1.93
N ALA A 88 6.24 -2.77 2.12
CA ALA A 88 7.52 -3.37 2.52
C ALA A 88 7.41 -4.09 3.87
N HIS A 89 6.78 -3.45 4.87
CA HIS A 89 6.61 -4.03 6.19
C HIS A 89 5.75 -5.29 6.18
N PHE A 90 4.57 -5.24 5.54
CA PHE A 90 3.67 -6.39 5.47
C PHE A 90 4.22 -7.51 4.59
N ARG A 91 4.94 -7.18 3.50
CA ARG A 91 5.61 -8.20 2.67
C ARG A 91 6.66 -8.95 3.48
N ALA A 92 7.45 -8.25 4.28
CA ALA A 92 8.43 -8.88 5.16
C ALA A 92 7.77 -9.86 6.14
N GLN A 93 6.61 -9.49 6.72
CA GLN A 93 5.84 -10.39 7.60
C GLN A 93 5.29 -11.62 6.86
N VAL A 94 4.72 -11.44 5.66
CA VAL A 94 4.15 -12.55 4.87
C VAL A 94 5.24 -13.56 4.47
N THR A 95 6.42 -13.09 4.09
CA THR A 95 7.55 -13.97 3.75
C THR A 95 8.08 -14.69 5.00
N ALA A 96 8.23 -13.99 6.13
CA ALA A 96 8.67 -14.61 7.38
C ALA A 96 7.73 -15.71 7.89
N GLN A 97 6.42 -15.59 7.62
CA GLN A 97 5.44 -16.59 8.02
C GLN A 97 5.48 -17.86 7.14
N ALA A 98 5.85 -17.74 5.86
CA ALA A 98 5.96 -18.87 4.94
C ALA A 98 7.10 -19.85 5.33
N ASP A 99 8.22 -19.32 5.82
CA ASP A 99 9.39 -20.10 6.25
C ASP A 99 9.18 -20.88 7.56
N SER A 100 8.08 -20.61 8.29
CA SER A 100 7.73 -21.30 9.54
C SER A 100 6.85 -22.54 9.36
N SER A 101 6.64 -22.99 8.12
CA SER A 101 5.88 -24.22 7.84
C SER A 101 6.55 -25.43 8.52
N PRO A 102 5.81 -26.24 9.29
CA PRO A 102 6.38 -27.29 10.11
C PRO A 102 7.02 -28.34 9.18
N THR A 103 8.32 -28.57 9.36
CA THR A 103 9.02 -29.71 8.77
C THR A 103 8.22 -30.97 9.08
N PRO A 104 7.87 -31.78 8.06
CA PRO A 104 7.28 -33.09 8.31
C PRO A 104 8.28 -33.90 9.13
N VAL A 105 7.97 -34.08 10.41
CA VAL A 105 8.73 -34.98 11.29
C VAL A 105 8.58 -36.39 10.73
N ASP A 106 9.67 -36.92 10.19
CA ASP A 106 9.74 -38.30 9.69
C ASP A 106 9.73 -39.26 10.88
N PHE A 107 8.59 -39.92 11.09
CA PHE A 107 8.38 -40.89 12.17
C PHE A 107 8.90 -42.30 11.84
N ARG A 108 9.69 -42.49 10.78
CA ARG A 108 10.18 -43.82 10.42
C ARG A 108 11.51 -44.14 11.13
N ARG A 109 11.40 -44.64 12.37
CA ARG A 109 12.41 -45.48 13.03
C ARG A 109 11.81 -46.84 13.38
#